data_AF-K1VH51-F1
#
_entry.id   AF-K1VH51-F1
#
_cell.length_a   1.000
_cell.length_b   1.000
_cell.length_c   1.000
_cell.angle_alpha   90.00
_cell.angle_beta   90.00
_cell.angle_gamma   90.00
#
_symmetry.space_group_name_H-M   'P 1'
#
loop_
_entity.id
_entity.type
_entity.pdbx_description
1 polymer ?
#
loop_
_entity_poly.entity_id
_entity_poly.type
_entity_poly.pdbx_seq_one_letter_code
_entity_poly.pdbx_strand_id
1 'polypeptide(L)'
;MAAPKTADTFVVGTRKSNLALTQTQFVADALALRNSAQFPVRHMTTVGDRNQTTPLHLLQPYQSGQPAKSLWTDELEAALLDGRFDVLVHSCKDVPTLLRDGCEIACLLERHDPRDALVVKKGLEYKSLKDLPKGAVIGTGSVRRIAQLSRAYPDLKFADMSSASAKGLGEMPSAAMVPSGWLSLQLPSPGHRGNLNTRLAKLDAPDSPFAALILAISGLDRLGAGERITCPIEFPDMMHSVGQGALAVESRSGDAATRDVLRTVGHWPTEWRVGAERGLLRVLEGGCSVPVGVETHLTELEGADAESAQLQYTPGTFPAPTASSPLLHFSGILPADAPFPQPGEEPKLLQRRAKLNLKASVTSTDGSRQVVYEPGDVVVTNYQEAVAWGEECARQMRVVGAGEILDEIEAERRAREEEMLEKSRAELAARAAIDDTEGQECTRPGKENETVPPPECPHDAGQGQRLAA
;
A
#
# COMPACT_ATOMS: atom_id res chain seq x y z
N MET A 1 -25.64 -1.80 18.32
CA MET A 1 -25.21 -3.20 18.29
C MET A 1 -25.59 -3.77 16.93
N ALA A 2 -24.62 -4.26 16.15
CA ALA A 2 -24.88 -4.87 14.85
C ALA A 2 -25.71 -6.16 15.03
N ALA A 3 -26.61 -6.44 14.09
CA ALA A 3 -27.43 -7.65 14.10
C ALA A 3 -26.56 -8.92 14.12
N PRO A 4 -27.00 -10.02 14.78
CA PRO A 4 -26.26 -11.27 14.79
C PRO A 4 -26.12 -11.79 13.35
N LYS A 5 -24.87 -11.93 12.90
CA LYS A 5 -24.53 -12.48 11.57
C LYS A 5 -24.94 -13.95 11.54
N THR A 6 -25.66 -14.36 10.51
CA THR A 6 -25.76 -15.78 10.16
C THR A 6 -24.37 -16.28 9.80
N ALA A 7 -23.91 -17.38 10.41
CA ALA A 7 -22.56 -17.92 10.30
C ALA A 7 -22.10 -18.28 8.87
N ASP A 8 -22.97 -18.12 7.87
CA ASP A 8 -22.78 -18.57 6.49
C ASP A 8 -22.37 -17.46 5.51
N THR A 9 -22.12 -16.21 5.95
CA THR A 9 -21.74 -15.11 5.05
C THR A 9 -20.73 -14.15 5.66
N PHE A 10 -19.62 -13.94 4.96
CA PHE A 10 -18.53 -13.03 5.33
C PHE A 10 -18.33 -11.98 4.23
N VAL A 11 -18.62 -10.70 4.54
CA VAL A 11 -18.50 -9.62 3.55
C VAL A 11 -17.03 -9.24 3.35
N VAL A 12 -16.53 -9.39 2.12
CA VAL A 12 -15.14 -9.09 1.77
C VAL A 12 -15.03 -7.67 1.21
N GLY A 13 -14.40 -6.78 1.98
CA GLY A 13 -14.21 -5.36 1.69
C GLY A 13 -12.93 -5.07 0.90
N THR A 14 -13.00 -4.06 0.03
CA THR A 14 -11.86 -3.60 -0.78
C THR A 14 -12.02 -2.17 -1.29
N ARG A 15 -11.00 -1.67 -1.99
CA ARG A 15 -11.04 -0.40 -2.72
C ARG A 15 -11.69 -0.57 -4.09
N LYS A 16 -12.22 0.52 -4.64
CA LYS A 16 -12.87 0.55 -5.97
C LYS A 16 -11.93 0.31 -7.16
N SER A 17 -10.60 0.36 -6.96
CA SER A 17 -9.66 0.21 -8.07
C SER A 17 -9.74 -1.17 -8.73
N ASN A 18 -9.52 -1.25 -10.05
CA ASN A 18 -9.62 -2.50 -10.80
C ASN A 18 -8.70 -3.62 -10.25
N LEU A 19 -7.46 -3.28 -9.92
CA LEU A 19 -6.51 -4.22 -9.32
C LEU A 19 -7.00 -4.69 -7.95
N ALA A 20 -7.49 -3.79 -7.11
CA ALA A 20 -8.00 -4.15 -5.78
C ALA A 20 -9.22 -5.08 -5.88
N LEU A 21 -10.18 -4.79 -6.75
CA LEU A 21 -11.32 -5.67 -7.01
C LEU A 21 -10.90 -7.04 -7.51
N THR A 22 -9.95 -7.10 -8.44
CA THR A 22 -9.43 -8.37 -8.99
C THR A 22 -8.74 -9.20 -7.90
N GLN A 23 -7.93 -8.57 -7.06
CA GLN A 23 -7.28 -9.20 -5.91
C GLN A 23 -8.28 -9.73 -4.90
N THR A 24 -9.32 -8.96 -4.61
CA THR A 24 -10.36 -9.34 -3.67
C THR A 24 -11.23 -10.47 -4.19
N GLN A 25 -11.55 -10.47 -5.49
CA GLN A 25 -12.26 -11.59 -6.11
C GLN A 25 -11.43 -12.87 -6.04
N PHE A 26 -10.13 -12.81 -6.33
CA PHE A 26 -9.22 -13.94 -6.19
C PHE A 26 -9.23 -14.53 -4.78
N VAL A 27 -9.20 -13.69 -3.74
CA VAL A 27 -9.29 -14.15 -2.34
C VAL A 27 -10.67 -14.74 -2.03
N ALA A 28 -11.75 -14.09 -2.46
CA ALA A 28 -13.12 -14.57 -2.23
C ALA A 28 -13.36 -15.93 -2.90
N ASP A 29 -12.88 -16.13 -4.12
CA ASP A 29 -12.98 -17.40 -4.85
C ASP A 29 -12.16 -18.50 -4.12
N ALA A 30 -10.95 -18.17 -3.67
CA ALA A 30 -10.10 -19.09 -2.91
C ALA A 30 -10.72 -19.52 -1.57
N LEU A 31 -11.46 -18.62 -0.92
CA LEU A 31 -12.23 -18.90 0.30
C LEU A 31 -13.46 -19.76 -0.01
N ALA A 32 -14.23 -19.42 -1.05
CA ALA A 32 -15.43 -20.15 -1.46
C ALA A 32 -15.12 -21.60 -1.90
N LEU A 33 -13.94 -21.85 -2.46
CA LEU A 33 -13.49 -23.20 -2.82
C LEU A 33 -13.22 -24.11 -1.61
N ARG A 34 -12.93 -23.52 -0.44
CA ARG A 34 -12.49 -24.25 0.77
C ARG A 34 -13.51 -24.22 1.90
N ASN A 35 -14.59 -23.45 1.75
CA ASN A 35 -15.58 -23.22 2.80
C ASN A 35 -16.99 -23.26 2.20
N SER A 36 -17.97 -23.70 2.97
CA SER A 36 -19.39 -23.67 2.57
C SER A 36 -20.04 -22.28 2.72
N ALA A 37 -19.33 -21.33 3.33
CA ALA A 37 -19.82 -19.96 3.52
C ALA A 37 -19.74 -19.13 2.24
N GLN A 38 -20.51 -18.04 2.19
CA GLN A 38 -20.52 -17.08 1.08
C GLN A 38 -19.58 -15.90 1.37
N PHE A 39 -18.90 -15.41 0.32
CA PHE A 39 -17.92 -14.34 0.43
C PHE A 39 -18.24 -13.17 -0.52
N PRO A 40 -19.37 -12.45 -0.34
CA PRO A 40 -19.74 -11.35 -1.22
C PRO A 40 -18.73 -10.20 -1.16
N VAL A 41 -18.22 -9.80 -2.33
CA VAL A 41 -17.28 -8.68 -2.46
C VAL A 41 -18.02 -7.35 -2.46
N ARG A 42 -17.59 -6.43 -1.60
CA ARG A 42 -18.08 -5.04 -1.54
C ARG A 42 -16.91 -4.07 -1.53
N HIS A 43 -17.11 -2.88 -2.08
CA HIS A 43 -16.05 -1.89 -2.21
C HIS A 43 -16.44 -0.53 -1.64
N MET A 44 -15.42 0.26 -1.30
CA MET A 44 -15.55 1.68 -1.03
C MET A 44 -14.42 2.49 -1.67
N THR A 45 -14.57 3.81 -1.64
CA THR A 45 -13.58 4.76 -2.18
C THR A 45 -12.86 5.41 -1.00
N THR A 46 -11.53 5.30 -0.93
CA THR A 46 -10.74 5.86 0.19
C THR A 46 -10.22 7.26 -0.10
N VAL A 47 -9.70 7.99 0.91
CA VAL A 47 -9.06 9.31 0.70
C VAL A 47 -7.95 9.22 -0.35
N GLY A 48 -7.11 8.18 -0.30
CA GLY A 48 -6.05 7.97 -1.27
C GLY A 48 -6.55 7.68 -2.70
N ASP A 49 -7.82 7.29 -2.88
CA ASP A 49 -8.46 7.21 -4.20
C ASP A 49 -8.97 8.58 -4.69
N ARG A 50 -9.34 9.48 -3.75
CA ARG A 50 -9.83 10.84 -4.04
C ARG A 50 -8.70 11.81 -4.38
N ASN A 51 -7.53 11.70 -3.74
CA ASN A 51 -6.38 12.57 -4.02
C ASN A 51 -5.32 11.89 -4.93
N GLN A 52 -5.44 12.13 -6.24
CA GLN A 52 -4.57 11.54 -7.27
C GLN A 52 -3.50 12.50 -7.82
N THR A 53 -3.51 13.77 -7.40
CA THR A 53 -2.68 14.84 -7.98
C THR A 53 -1.42 15.14 -7.15
N THR A 54 -1.46 14.92 -5.84
CA THR A 54 -0.33 15.19 -4.94
C THR A 54 0.68 14.04 -4.95
N PRO A 55 2.00 14.21 -5.20
CA PRO A 55 3.01 13.14 -5.13
C PRO A 55 2.93 12.27 -3.86
N LEU A 56 3.26 10.97 -3.93
CA LEU A 56 2.87 10.01 -2.89
C LEU A 56 3.54 10.32 -1.55
N HIS A 57 4.81 10.70 -1.61
CA HIS A 57 5.60 11.12 -0.45
C HIS A 57 5.07 12.43 0.18
N LEU A 58 4.14 13.13 -0.46
CA LEU A 58 3.49 14.37 0.02
C LEU A 58 2.05 14.15 0.46
N LEU A 59 1.51 12.93 0.36
CA LEU A 59 0.16 12.63 0.87
C LEU A 59 0.22 12.39 2.38
N GLN A 60 -0.46 13.24 3.16
CA GLN A 60 -0.69 13.04 4.59
C GLN A 60 -2.17 12.64 4.86
N PRO A 61 -2.45 11.81 5.87
CA PRO A 61 -3.81 11.54 6.32
C PRO A 61 -4.49 12.82 6.84
N TYR A 62 -5.80 12.95 6.60
CA TYR A 62 -6.58 14.16 6.96
C TYR A 62 -6.70 14.37 8.48
N GLN A 63 -6.33 13.39 9.30
CA GLN A 63 -6.39 13.44 10.76
C GLN A 63 -5.19 12.71 11.36
N SER A 64 -4.46 13.40 12.24
CA SER A 64 -3.37 12.90 13.11
C SER A 64 -2.10 12.45 12.37
N GLY A 65 -0.94 12.65 13.00
CA GLY A 65 0.40 12.40 12.44
C GLY A 65 0.73 10.93 12.16
N GLN A 66 -0.15 10.24 11.44
CA GLN A 66 -0.05 8.85 11.01
C GLN A 66 0.67 8.76 9.65
N PRO A 67 1.36 7.64 9.34
CA PRO A 67 2.15 7.50 8.12
C PRO A 67 1.28 7.52 6.85
N ALA A 68 1.85 7.96 5.71
CA ALA A 68 1.17 7.98 4.40
C ALA A 68 0.52 6.65 3.95
N LYS A 69 0.87 5.51 4.56
CA LYS A 69 0.23 4.20 4.30
C LYS A 69 -1.21 4.11 4.81
N SER A 70 -1.55 4.82 5.88
CA SER A 70 -2.90 4.77 6.45
C SER A 70 -3.95 5.41 5.53
N LEU A 71 -3.56 6.22 4.53
CA LEU A 71 -4.50 6.85 3.57
C LEU A 71 -5.41 5.86 2.82
N TRP A 72 -4.97 4.60 2.67
CA TRP A 72 -5.75 3.58 1.97
C TRP A 72 -6.34 2.51 2.88
N THR A 73 -5.90 2.38 4.13
CA THR A 73 -6.42 1.38 5.06
C THR A 73 -7.35 1.99 6.11
N ASP A 74 -7.15 3.24 6.53
CA ASP A 74 -7.85 3.83 7.67
C ASP A 74 -9.40 3.87 7.54
N GLU A 75 -9.93 4.28 6.38
CA GLU A 75 -11.38 4.27 6.13
C GLU A 75 -11.94 2.85 6.01
N LEU A 76 -11.14 1.89 5.53
CA LEU A 76 -11.53 0.48 5.43
C LEU A 76 -11.52 -0.19 6.81
N GLU A 77 -10.49 0.08 7.62
CA GLU A 77 -10.35 -0.36 9.01
C GLU A 77 -11.51 0.15 9.85
N ALA A 78 -11.92 1.43 9.69
CA ALA A 78 -13.13 1.96 10.31
C ALA A 78 -14.36 1.13 9.93
N ALA A 79 -14.52 0.82 8.64
CA ALA A 79 -15.64 0.03 8.13
C ALA A 79 -15.64 -1.42 8.61
N LEU A 80 -14.46 -2.01 8.80
CA LEU A 80 -14.27 -3.34 9.36
C LEU A 80 -14.70 -3.39 10.83
N LEU A 81 -14.32 -2.39 11.62
CA LEU A 81 -14.73 -2.26 13.03
C LEU A 81 -16.23 -1.93 13.19
N ASP A 82 -16.79 -1.12 12.30
CA ASP A 82 -18.24 -0.83 12.24
C ASP A 82 -19.08 -2.06 11.82
N GLY A 83 -18.42 -3.15 11.39
CA GLY A 83 -19.08 -4.37 10.91
C GLY A 83 -19.64 -4.28 9.49
N ARG A 84 -19.31 -3.24 8.72
CA ARG A 84 -19.67 -3.12 7.29
C ARG A 84 -18.96 -4.15 6.41
N PHE A 85 -17.76 -4.55 6.84
CA PHE A 85 -16.99 -5.65 6.26
C PHE A 85 -16.65 -6.67 7.37
N ASP A 86 -16.41 -7.91 6.98
CA ASP A 86 -15.86 -8.96 7.84
C ASP A 86 -14.37 -9.14 7.66
N VAL A 87 -13.95 -8.95 6.41
CA VAL A 87 -12.60 -9.19 5.94
C VAL A 87 -12.23 -8.03 5.00
N LEU A 88 -11.00 -7.58 5.04
CA LEU A 88 -10.45 -6.67 4.03
C LEU A 88 -9.33 -7.35 3.26
N VAL A 89 -9.20 -7.02 1.98
CA VAL A 89 -8.10 -7.54 1.13
C VAL A 89 -7.23 -6.39 0.65
N HIS A 90 -5.92 -6.54 0.85
CA HIS A 90 -4.91 -5.55 0.51
C HIS A 90 -3.75 -6.17 -0.26
N SER A 91 -3.11 -5.37 -1.12
CA SER A 91 -1.72 -5.62 -1.48
C SER A 91 -0.86 -5.40 -0.23
N CYS A 92 -0.11 -6.41 0.21
CA CYS A 92 0.54 -6.36 1.53
C CYS A 92 1.55 -5.21 1.67
N LYS A 93 2.21 -4.82 0.58
CA LYS A 93 3.13 -3.65 0.56
C LYS A 93 2.46 -2.32 0.96
N ASP A 94 1.15 -2.20 0.72
CA ASP A 94 0.37 -1.00 1.01
C ASP A 94 -0.19 -1.01 2.45
N VAL A 95 -0.06 -2.14 3.17
CA VAL A 95 -0.51 -2.26 4.55
C VAL A 95 0.53 -1.65 5.51
N PRO A 96 0.13 -0.73 6.41
CA PRO A 96 0.98 -0.23 7.48
C PRO A 96 1.65 -1.33 8.30
N THR A 97 2.80 -1.06 8.91
CA THR A 97 3.50 -1.99 9.82
C THR A 97 2.80 -2.11 11.18
N LEU A 98 2.04 -1.08 11.55
CA LEU A 98 1.15 -1.00 12.71
C LEU A 98 -0.28 -0.75 12.19
N LEU A 99 -1.21 -1.62 12.56
CA LEU A 99 -2.61 -1.51 12.18
C LEU A 99 -3.38 -0.75 13.26
N ARG A 100 -4.60 -0.30 12.93
CA ARG A 100 -5.53 0.24 13.92
C ARG A 100 -5.84 -0.80 15.00
N ASP A 101 -5.98 -0.33 16.24
CA ASP A 101 -6.38 -1.16 17.37
C ASP A 101 -7.69 -1.91 17.06
N GLY A 102 -7.68 -3.22 17.29
CA GLY A 102 -8.79 -4.11 16.97
C GLY A 102 -8.77 -4.67 15.53
N CYS A 103 -7.79 -4.31 14.71
CA CYS A 103 -7.53 -4.92 13.41
C CYS A 103 -6.25 -5.77 13.43
N GLU A 104 -6.21 -6.80 12.59
CA GLU A 104 -5.04 -7.66 12.41
C GLU A 104 -4.95 -8.23 10.99
N ILE A 105 -3.73 -8.49 10.50
CA ILE A 105 -3.53 -9.37 9.34
C ILE A 105 -3.77 -10.80 9.82
N ALA A 106 -4.88 -11.39 9.40
CA ALA A 106 -5.29 -12.73 9.77
C ALA A 106 -4.54 -13.81 8.98
N CYS A 107 -4.31 -13.59 7.68
CA CYS A 107 -3.50 -14.48 6.87
C CYS A 107 -2.87 -13.77 5.67
N LEU A 108 -1.87 -14.41 5.06
CA LEU A 108 -1.28 -14.00 3.79
C LEU A 108 -1.41 -15.15 2.79
N LEU A 109 -1.91 -14.85 1.59
CA LEU A 109 -2.00 -15.84 0.52
C LEU A 109 -0.63 -16.13 -0.09
N GLU A 110 -0.55 -17.18 -0.90
CA GLU A 110 0.64 -17.52 -1.66
C GLU A 110 1.18 -16.31 -2.45
N ARG A 111 2.48 -16.05 -2.25
CA ARG A 111 3.14 -14.87 -2.80
C ARG A 111 3.37 -15.04 -4.30
N HIS A 112 2.79 -14.12 -5.07
CA HIS A 112 3.16 -13.96 -6.47
C HIS A 112 4.55 -13.35 -6.59
N ASP A 113 5.14 -13.37 -7.79
CA ASP A 113 6.46 -12.79 -8.07
C ASP A 113 6.63 -11.39 -7.43
N PRO A 114 7.57 -11.24 -6.47
CA PRO A 114 7.76 -10.00 -5.75
C PRO A 114 8.59 -8.99 -6.53
N ARG A 115 9.25 -9.37 -7.62
CA ARG A 115 10.14 -8.49 -8.39
C ARG A 115 9.39 -7.35 -9.05
N ASP A 116 10.15 -6.30 -9.35
CA ASP A 116 9.72 -5.27 -10.28
C ASP A 116 10.11 -5.66 -11.71
N ALA A 117 9.43 -5.07 -12.68
CA ALA A 117 9.70 -5.24 -14.09
C ALA A 117 9.91 -3.89 -14.77
N LEU A 118 10.81 -3.90 -15.74
CA LEU A 118 10.88 -2.89 -16.79
C LEU A 118 9.72 -3.13 -17.76
N VAL A 119 9.00 -2.06 -18.10
CA VAL A 119 7.97 -2.06 -19.14
C VAL A 119 8.32 -0.97 -20.14
N VAL A 120 8.88 -1.36 -21.29
CA VAL A 120 9.29 -0.45 -22.35
C VAL A 120 8.08 0.02 -23.17
N LYS A 121 8.11 1.27 -23.64
CA LYS A 121 7.08 1.85 -24.53
C LYS A 121 6.96 1.02 -25.81
N LYS A 122 5.73 0.78 -26.26
CA LYS A 122 5.49 0.06 -27.52
C LYS A 122 6.22 0.73 -28.69
N GLY A 123 6.85 -0.10 -29.53
CA GLY A 123 7.62 0.36 -30.69
C GLY A 123 9.09 0.67 -30.41
N LEU A 124 9.52 0.66 -29.14
CA LEU A 124 10.94 0.69 -28.79
C LEU A 124 11.46 -0.74 -28.60
N GLU A 125 12.70 -1.01 -29.05
CA GLU A 125 13.29 -2.36 -29.06
C GLU A 125 14.21 -2.65 -27.86
N TYR A 126 14.19 -1.81 -26.83
CA TYR A 126 15.00 -1.98 -25.63
C TYR A 126 14.56 -3.19 -24.81
N LYS A 127 15.50 -3.98 -24.29
CA LYS A 127 15.23 -5.23 -23.55
C LYS A 127 15.63 -5.16 -22.08
N SER A 128 16.42 -4.17 -21.72
CA SER A 128 16.92 -3.96 -20.37
C SER A 128 17.13 -2.48 -20.08
N LEU A 129 17.35 -2.14 -18.81
CA LEU A 129 17.69 -0.77 -18.41
C LEU A 129 19.00 -0.27 -19.04
N LYS A 130 19.94 -1.18 -19.34
CA LYS A 130 21.23 -0.87 -19.97
C LYS A 130 21.11 -0.45 -21.43
N ASP A 131 20.03 -0.87 -22.09
CA ASP A 131 19.82 -0.57 -23.51
C ASP A 131 19.25 0.84 -23.72
N LEU A 132 18.73 1.46 -22.65
CA LEU A 132 18.08 2.77 -22.74
C LEU A 132 19.12 3.88 -22.97
N PRO A 133 18.81 4.86 -23.85
CA PRO A 133 19.73 5.94 -24.14
C PRO A 133 19.88 6.88 -22.94
N LYS A 134 21.03 7.54 -22.86
CA LYS A 134 21.28 8.57 -21.85
C LYS A 134 20.17 9.63 -21.88
N GLY A 135 19.70 10.01 -20.70
CA GLY A 135 18.62 10.96 -20.51
C GLY A 135 17.21 10.40 -20.71
N ALA A 136 17.04 9.11 -21.02
CA ALA A 136 15.72 8.49 -21.13
C ALA A 136 14.93 8.66 -19.82
N VAL A 137 13.64 9.00 -19.96
CA VAL A 137 12.75 9.26 -18.82
C VAL A 137 11.96 7.99 -18.47
N ILE A 138 12.08 7.57 -17.22
CA ILE A 138 11.46 6.36 -16.68
C ILE A 138 10.36 6.75 -15.69
N GLY A 139 9.15 6.25 -15.93
CA GLY A 139 7.98 6.58 -15.12
C GLY A 139 7.89 5.72 -13.87
N THR A 140 8.06 6.33 -12.70
CA THR A 140 7.81 5.72 -11.39
C THR A 140 7.60 6.80 -10.33
N GLY A 141 6.65 6.58 -9.42
CA GLY A 141 6.43 7.45 -8.25
C GLY A 141 6.96 6.86 -6.94
N SER A 142 7.65 5.73 -7.00
CA SER A 142 8.19 5.05 -5.81
C SER A 142 9.58 5.58 -5.49
N VAL A 143 9.74 6.18 -4.30
CA VAL A 143 11.04 6.68 -3.83
C VAL A 143 12.08 5.55 -3.77
N ARG A 144 11.68 4.35 -3.33
CA ARG A 144 12.53 3.14 -3.37
C ARG A 144 13.09 2.86 -4.77
N ARG A 145 12.22 2.81 -5.78
CA ARG A 145 12.62 2.50 -7.16
C ARG A 145 13.54 3.59 -7.70
N ILE A 146 13.20 4.85 -7.45
CA ILE A 146 14.01 6.00 -7.89
C ILE A 146 15.40 5.95 -7.26
N ALA A 147 15.49 5.82 -5.94
CA ALA A 147 16.78 5.81 -5.23
C ALA A 147 17.71 4.68 -5.71
N GLN A 148 17.20 3.45 -5.79
CA GLN A 148 18.02 2.30 -6.20
C GLN A 148 18.44 2.38 -7.68
N LEU A 149 17.52 2.80 -8.56
CA LEU A 149 17.81 2.87 -10.00
C LEU A 149 18.63 4.10 -10.39
N SER A 150 18.47 5.25 -9.72
CA SER A 150 19.34 6.42 -9.90
C SER A 150 20.78 6.09 -9.54
N ARG A 151 20.99 5.21 -8.55
CA ARG A 151 22.32 4.69 -8.20
C ARG A 151 22.90 3.79 -9.28
N ALA A 152 22.13 2.79 -9.73
CA ALA A 152 22.60 1.81 -10.70
C ALA A 152 22.71 2.39 -12.13
N TYR A 153 21.91 3.42 -12.44
CA TYR A 153 21.76 4.00 -13.78
C TYR A 153 21.73 5.54 -13.72
N PRO A 154 22.85 6.21 -13.41
CA PRO A 154 22.90 7.66 -13.20
C PRO A 154 22.62 8.49 -14.46
N ASP A 155 22.75 7.89 -15.65
CA ASP A 155 22.43 8.53 -16.93
C ASP A 155 20.91 8.54 -17.23
N LEU A 156 20.07 7.83 -16.46
CA LEU A 156 18.62 7.77 -16.65
C LEU A 156 17.90 8.82 -15.78
N LYS A 157 16.75 9.30 -16.25
CA LYS A 157 15.91 10.26 -15.52
C LYS A 157 14.67 9.55 -15.00
N PHE A 158 14.26 9.86 -13.77
CA PHE A 158 13.05 9.30 -13.17
C PHE A 158 12.03 10.40 -12.91
N ALA A 159 10.78 10.17 -13.30
CA ALA A 159 9.71 11.15 -13.12
C ALA A 159 8.40 10.48 -12.68
N ASP A 160 7.62 11.21 -11.86
CA ASP A 160 6.28 10.78 -11.50
C ASP A 160 5.34 10.95 -12.71
N MET A 161 4.51 9.94 -12.92
CA MET A 161 3.46 9.92 -13.94
C MET A 161 2.31 10.89 -13.62
N SER A 162 2.24 11.42 -12.39
CA SER A 162 1.22 12.36 -11.93
C SER A 162 1.47 13.82 -12.37
N SER A 163 2.74 14.25 -12.41
CA SER A 163 3.15 15.64 -12.67
C SER A 163 3.51 15.92 -14.12
N ALA A 164 3.59 14.88 -14.97
CA ALA A 164 3.83 15.02 -16.40
C ALA A 164 2.58 15.60 -17.12
N SER A 165 2.37 16.91 -16.95
CA SER A 165 1.72 17.71 -17.98
C SER A 165 2.76 18.00 -19.07
N ALA A 166 2.35 17.96 -20.33
CA ALA A 166 3.20 18.04 -21.52
C ALA A 166 3.96 19.38 -21.71
N LYS A 167 4.16 20.20 -20.67
CA LYS A 167 4.67 21.57 -20.77
C LYS A 167 6.03 21.83 -20.09
N GLY A 168 6.69 20.84 -19.48
CA GLY A 168 7.82 21.11 -18.57
C GLY A 168 9.14 20.38 -18.82
N LEU A 169 9.24 19.45 -19.77
CA LEU A 169 10.49 18.73 -20.03
C LEU A 169 11.09 19.25 -21.33
N GLY A 170 12.27 19.89 -21.22
CA GLY A 170 13.00 20.47 -22.34
C GLY A 170 13.18 19.50 -23.50
N GLU A 171 13.21 20.07 -24.71
CA GLU A 171 13.19 19.38 -26.00
C GLU A 171 14.19 18.21 -26.06
N MET A 172 13.66 17.02 -26.37
CA MET A 172 14.46 15.90 -26.89
C MET A 172 14.78 16.17 -28.37
N PRO A 173 15.94 15.72 -28.89
CA PRO A 173 16.28 15.91 -30.29
C PRO A 173 15.27 15.21 -31.21
N SER A 174 14.81 15.97 -32.20
CA SER A 174 13.77 15.66 -33.17
C SER A 174 13.98 14.32 -33.90
N ALA A 175 12.97 13.45 -33.84
CA ALA A 175 12.72 12.44 -34.87
C ALA A 175 11.81 13.08 -35.93
N ALA A 176 12.37 13.30 -37.12
CA ALA A 176 11.72 13.96 -38.24
C ALA A 176 10.49 13.21 -38.78
N MET A 177 9.52 14.01 -39.22
CA MET A 177 8.41 13.71 -40.16
C MET A 177 7.18 12.94 -39.65
N VAL A 178 6.10 13.67 -39.33
CA VAL A 178 4.72 13.22 -39.63
C VAL A 178 3.87 14.43 -40.11
N PRO A 179 3.08 14.34 -41.20
CA PRO A 179 2.32 15.45 -41.79
C PRO A 179 1.06 15.84 -41.01
N SER A 180 0.61 17.08 -41.26
CA SER A 180 -0.52 17.78 -40.66
C SER A 180 -1.89 17.20 -41.05
N GLY A 181 -2.62 16.73 -40.02
CA GLY A 181 -3.98 16.23 -40.13
C GLY A 181 -4.53 15.76 -38.78
N TRP A 182 -4.46 16.62 -37.75
CA TRP A 182 -4.91 16.30 -36.41
C TRP A 182 -6.08 17.19 -36.02
N LEU A 183 -7.30 16.66 -36.12
CA LEU A 183 -8.44 17.16 -35.37
C LEU A 183 -9.24 15.96 -34.84
N SER A 184 -9.54 16.04 -33.55
CA SER A 184 -10.50 15.23 -32.80
C SER A 184 -10.12 13.79 -32.46
N LEU A 185 -9.37 13.64 -31.37
CA LEU A 185 -9.64 12.58 -30.39
C LEU A 185 -9.52 13.20 -28.99
N GLN A 186 -10.62 13.18 -28.24
CA GLN A 186 -10.64 13.60 -26.83
C GLN A 186 -9.71 12.67 -26.03
N LEU A 187 -8.52 13.17 -25.70
CA LEU A 187 -7.67 12.56 -24.68
C LEU A 187 -8.30 12.82 -23.30
N PRO A 188 -8.42 11.80 -22.43
CA PRO A 188 -8.91 12.01 -21.07
C PRO A 188 -7.92 12.86 -20.26
N SER A 189 -8.46 13.73 -19.41
CA SER A 189 -7.79 14.82 -18.70
C SER A 189 -6.44 14.47 -18.05
N PRO A 190 -5.48 15.42 -18.05
CA PRO A 190 -4.19 15.29 -17.41
C PRO A 190 -4.34 15.44 -15.89
N GLY A 191 -4.03 14.41 -15.11
CA GLY A 191 -4.05 14.49 -13.65
C GLY A 191 -4.17 13.18 -12.88
N HIS A 192 -4.27 12.03 -13.54
CA HIS A 192 -4.51 10.77 -12.85
C HIS A 192 -3.19 10.06 -12.45
N ARG A 193 -2.91 9.92 -11.14
CA ARG A 193 -2.35 8.65 -10.65
C ARG A 193 -3.40 7.57 -10.87
N GLY A 194 -3.40 7.03 -12.08
CA GLY A 194 -4.35 6.00 -12.44
C GLY A 194 -3.85 4.62 -12.07
N ASN A 195 -4.83 3.75 -11.86
CA ASN A 195 -4.80 2.32 -12.17
C ASN A 195 -3.68 1.96 -13.19
N LEU A 196 -3.07 0.79 -13.03
CA LEU A 196 -2.09 0.21 -13.97
C LEU A 196 -2.42 0.50 -15.45
N ASN A 197 -3.69 0.35 -15.85
CA ASN A 197 -4.16 0.62 -17.21
C ASN A 197 -3.89 2.07 -17.67
N THR A 198 -4.13 3.06 -16.81
CA THR A 198 -3.85 4.47 -17.11
C THR A 198 -2.35 4.72 -17.24
N ARG A 199 -1.51 4.04 -16.46
CA ARG A 199 -0.06 4.16 -16.56
C ARG A 199 0.45 3.61 -17.88
N LEU A 200 -0.04 2.43 -18.28
CA LEU A 200 0.29 1.83 -19.58
C LEU A 200 -0.20 2.71 -20.74
N ALA A 201 -1.41 3.27 -20.65
CA ALA A 201 -1.92 4.21 -21.66
C ALA A 201 -1.07 5.48 -21.75
N LYS A 202 -0.65 6.04 -20.61
CA LYS A 202 0.28 7.20 -20.56
C LYS A 202 1.65 6.88 -21.15
N LEU A 203 2.17 5.66 -20.95
CA LEU A 203 3.41 5.23 -21.58
C LEU A 203 3.26 5.17 -23.10
N ASP A 204 2.17 4.56 -23.57
CA ASP A 204 1.95 4.29 -25.00
C ASP A 204 1.45 5.52 -25.78
N ALA A 205 1.13 6.63 -25.10
CA ALA A 205 0.70 7.87 -25.75
C ALA A 205 1.80 8.41 -26.72
N PRO A 206 1.44 8.90 -27.92
CA PRO A 206 2.41 9.37 -28.91
C PRO A 206 3.34 10.46 -28.36
N ASP A 207 2.79 11.40 -27.61
CA ASP A 207 3.45 12.53 -26.95
C ASP A 207 4.02 12.19 -25.56
N SER A 208 3.99 10.91 -25.16
CA SER A 208 4.52 10.49 -23.87
C SER A 208 6.02 10.78 -23.78
N PRO A 209 6.48 11.50 -22.74
CA PRO A 209 7.91 11.73 -22.51
C PRO A 209 8.62 10.47 -21.99
N PHE A 210 7.88 9.42 -21.62
CA PHE A 210 8.41 8.23 -20.98
C PHE A 210 8.88 7.20 -22.00
N ALA A 211 10.13 6.72 -21.84
CA ALA A 211 10.67 5.60 -22.61
C ALA A 211 10.24 4.25 -22.01
N ALA A 212 10.07 4.19 -20.69
CA ALA A 212 9.66 2.99 -19.97
C ALA A 212 8.97 3.31 -18.63
N LEU A 213 8.39 2.29 -18.01
CA LEU A 213 7.88 2.31 -16.64
C LEU A 213 8.59 1.24 -15.80
N ILE A 214 8.58 1.44 -14.49
CA ILE A 214 8.91 0.39 -13.51
C ILE A 214 7.64 0.01 -12.74
N LEU A 215 7.21 -1.24 -12.87
CA LEU A 215 5.96 -1.75 -12.31
C LEU A 215 6.21 -3.07 -11.56
N ALA A 216 5.33 -3.45 -10.63
CA ALA A 216 5.43 -4.74 -9.97
C ALA A 216 4.91 -5.85 -10.89
N ILE A 217 5.65 -6.95 -11.03
CA ILE A 217 5.27 -8.10 -11.88
C ILE A 217 3.91 -8.63 -11.44
N SER A 218 3.74 -8.91 -10.15
CA SER A 218 2.46 -9.33 -9.56
C SER A 218 1.27 -8.41 -9.84
N GLY A 219 1.48 -7.13 -10.15
CA GLY A 219 0.40 -6.23 -10.54
C GLY A 219 -0.01 -6.39 -12.00
N LEU A 220 0.97 -6.62 -12.88
CA LEU A 220 0.78 -6.89 -14.31
C LEU A 220 0.07 -8.22 -14.52
N ASP A 221 0.57 -9.29 -13.90
CA ASP A 221 0.04 -10.64 -14.10
C ASP A 221 -1.40 -10.76 -13.61
N ARG A 222 -1.71 -10.21 -12.44
CA ARG A 222 -3.08 -10.20 -11.89
C ARG A 222 -4.09 -9.49 -12.78
N LEU A 223 -3.64 -8.53 -13.58
CA LEU A 223 -4.48 -7.81 -14.53
C LEU A 223 -4.40 -8.37 -15.95
N GLY A 224 -3.74 -9.52 -16.14
CA GLY A 224 -3.59 -10.14 -17.46
C GLY A 224 -2.74 -9.31 -18.43
N ALA A 225 -1.80 -8.51 -17.91
CA ALA A 225 -0.89 -7.66 -18.67
C ALA A 225 0.57 -8.15 -18.60
N GLY A 226 0.77 -9.45 -18.34
CA GLY A 226 2.10 -10.06 -18.21
C GLY A 226 2.94 -9.94 -19.48
N GLU A 227 2.31 -9.91 -20.66
CA GLU A 227 2.98 -9.70 -21.95
C GLU A 227 3.63 -8.32 -22.09
N ARG A 228 3.31 -7.38 -21.19
CA ARG A 228 3.97 -6.06 -21.13
C ARG A 228 5.33 -6.09 -20.43
N ILE A 229 5.66 -7.17 -19.72
CA ILE A 229 6.92 -7.29 -19.01
C ILE A 229 8.06 -7.41 -20.03
N THR A 230 8.95 -6.42 -20.04
CA THR A 230 10.16 -6.47 -20.86
C THR A 230 11.22 -7.35 -20.21
N CYS A 231 11.54 -7.09 -18.94
CA CYS A 231 12.40 -7.93 -18.13
C CYS A 231 12.11 -7.75 -16.64
N PRO A 232 12.26 -8.80 -15.81
CA PRO A 232 12.34 -8.63 -14.37
C PRO A 232 13.60 -7.85 -14.00
N ILE A 233 13.57 -7.14 -12.87
CA ILE A 233 14.70 -6.42 -12.28
C ILE A 233 15.03 -7.11 -10.95
N GLU A 234 16.30 -7.43 -10.77
CA GLU A 234 16.83 -8.18 -9.64
C GLU A 234 18.00 -7.44 -9.00
N PHE A 235 18.45 -7.89 -7.82
CA PHE A 235 19.73 -7.48 -7.27
C PHE A 235 20.88 -7.84 -8.25
N PRO A 236 21.90 -6.97 -8.46
CA PRO A 236 22.23 -5.76 -7.68
C PRO A 236 21.51 -4.47 -8.11
N ASP A 237 20.72 -4.50 -9.18
CA ASP A 237 20.10 -3.28 -9.73
C ASP A 237 18.97 -2.77 -8.84
N MET A 238 18.11 -3.66 -8.34
CA MET A 238 17.02 -3.27 -7.44
C MET A 238 16.42 -4.45 -6.64
N MET A 239 16.24 -4.24 -5.35
CA MET A 239 15.46 -5.09 -4.46
C MET A 239 14.00 -4.63 -4.38
N HIS A 240 13.08 -5.57 -4.18
CA HIS A 240 11.64 -5.28 -4.11
C HIS A 240 11.22 -4.62 -2.80
N SER A 241 10.00 -4.06 -2.74
CA SER A 241 9.47 -3.52 -1.48
C SER A 241 8.95 -4.64 -0.58
N VAL A 242 9.02 -4.42 0.73
CA VAL A 242 8.41 -5.24 1.78
C VAL A 242 6.96 -5.61 1.44
N GLY A 243 6.65 -6.90 1.47
CA GLY A 243 5.32 -7.43 1.18
C GLY A 243 4.89 -7.36 -0.29
N GLN A 244 5.76 -6.95 -1.23
CA GLN A 244 5.41 -6.95 -2.66
C GLN A 244 5.09 -8.38 -3.13
N GLY A 245 4.06 -8.54 -3.95
CA GLY A 245 3.60 -9.85 -4.43
C GLY A 245 2.61 -10.56 -3.51
N ALA A 246 2.59 -10.29 -2.21
CA ALA A 246 1.66 -10.91 -1.27
C ALA A 246 0.30 -10.17 -1.19
N LEU A 247 -0.78 -10.92 -0.98
CA LEU A 247 -2.09 -10.37 -0.59
C LEU A 247 -2.29 -10.59 0.90
N ALA A 248 -2.55 -9.51 1.62
CA ALA A 248 -2.86 -9.52 3.04
C ALA A 248 -4.37 -9.51 3.23
N VAL A 249 -4.84 -10.39 4.09
CA VAL A 249 -6.23 -10.47 4.49
C VAL A 249 -6.34 -9.98 5.93
N GLU A 250 -7.06 -8.88 6.13
CA GLU A 250 -7.23 -8.24 7.41
C GLU A 250 -8.60 -8.56 8.00
N SER A 251 -8.69 -8.79 9.31
CA SER A 251 -9.94 -9.01 10.03
C SER A 251 -9.92 -8.28 11.37
N ARG A 252 -11.07 -8.30 12.06
CA ARG A 252 -11.13 -7.89 13.46
C ARG A 252 -10.33 -8.84 14.34
N SER A 253 -9.60 -8.28 15.28
CA SER A 253 -8.93 -9.06 16.32
C SER A 253 -9.95 -9.78 17.21
N GLY A 254 -9.70 -11.06 17.47
CA GLY A 254 -10.57 -11.90 18.30
C GLY A 254 -11.81 -12.46 17.58
N ASP A 255 -12.00 -12.18 16.29
CA ASP A 255 -13.10 -12.73 15.50
C ASP A 255 -12.83 -14.18 15.10
N ALA A 256 -13.09 -15.10 16.02
CA ALA A 256 -12.79 -16.52 15.86
C ALA A 256 -13.48 -17.15 14.63
N ALA A 257 -14.73 -16.77 14.36
CA ALA A 257 -15.48 -17.29 13.21
C ALA A 257 -14.84 -16.86 11.88
N THR A 258 -14.46 -15.58 11.76
CA THR A 258 -13.76 -15.08 10.56
C THR A 258 -12.39 -15.74 10.43
N ARG A 259 -11.64 -15.87 11.52
CA ARG A 259 -10.32 -16.52 11.47
C ARG A 259 -10.37 -17.98 11.06
N ASP A 260 -11.40 -18.73 11.46
CA ASP A 260 -11.54 -20.14 11.10
C ASP A 260 -11.73 -20.34 9.59
N VAL A 261 -12.48 -19.46 8.92
CA VAL A 261 -12.57 -19.51 7.45
C VAL A 261 -11.29 -19.03 6.78
N LEU A 262 -10.62 -18.01 7.34
CA LEU A 262 -9.42 -17.41 6.74
C LEU A 262 -8.18 -18.30 6.79
N ARG A 263 -8.01 -19.14 7.82
CA ARG A 263 -6.83 -20.04 7.93
C ARG A 263 -6.72 -21.00 6.75
N THR A 264 -7.83 -21.29 6.08
CA THR A 264 -7.88 -22.23 4.94
C THR A 264 -7.12 -21.73 3.71
N VAL A 265 -6.89 -20.43 3.59
CA VAL A 265 -6.20 -19.81 2.44
C VAL A 265 -4.81 -19.24 2.78
N GLY A 266 -4.40 -19.31 4.05
CA GLY A 266 -3.09 -18.86 4.49
C GLY A 266 -1.96 -19.71 3.89
N HIS A 267 -0.85 -19.05 3.57
CA HIS A 267 0.34 -19.69 3.01
C HIS A 267 1.59 -19.39 3.85
N TRP A 268 2.00 -20.39 4.62
CA TRP A 268 2.96 -20.23 5.72
C TRP A 268 4.35 -19.76 5.25
N PRO A 269 4.88 -20.19 4.08
CA PRO A 269 6.15 -19.67 3.60
C PRO A 269 6.07 -18.18 3.29
N THR A 270 4.92 -17.71 2.81
CA THR A 270 4.69 -16.28 2.56
C THR A 270 4.54 -15.53 3.87
N GLU A 271 3.78 -16.07 4.82
CA GLU A 271 3.59 -15.46 6.13
C GLU A 271 4.92 -15.22 6.84
N TRP A 272 5.81 -16.22 6.88
CA TRP A 272 7.09 -16.08 7.59
C TRP A 272 8.03 -15.11 6.88
N ARG A 273 8.14 -15.18 5.54
CA ARG A 273 8.95 -14.25 4.75
C ARG A 273 8.49 -12.81 4.92
N VAL A 274 7.19 -12.57 4.76
CA VAL A 274 6.60 -11.24 4.87
C VAL A 274 6.60 -10.75 6.32
N GLY A 275 6.46 -11.64 7.30
CA GLY A 275 6.63 -11.34 8.72
C GLY A 275 8.01 -10.76 9.01
N ALA A 276 9.06 -11.41 8.52
CA ALA A 276 10.43 -10.91 8.63
C ALA A 276 10.62 -9.55 7.93
N GLU A 277 10.15 -9.40 6.70
CA GLU A 277 10.22 -8.12 5.97
C GLU A 277 9.50 -6.99 6.70
N ARG A 278 8.33 -7.26 7.28
CA ARG A 278 7.53 -6.28 8.01
C ARG A 278 8.13 -5.96 9.38
N GLY A 279 8.71 -6.93 10.08
CA GLY A 279 9.47 -6.72 11.31
C GLY A 279 10.66 -5.80 11.07
N LEU A 280 11.42 -6.06 9.99
CA LEU A 280 12.51 -5.19 9.56
C LEU A 280 12.02 -3.77 9.29
N LEU A 281 10.96 -3.60 8.49
CA LEU A 281 10.44 -2.27 8.16
C LEU A 281 9.93 -1.52 9.38
N ARG A 282 9.33 -2.23 10.35
CA ARG A 282 8.82 -1.64 11.59
C ARG A 282 9.95 -1.00 12.39
N VAL A 283 11.07 -1.71 12.57
CA VAL A 283 12.20 -1.23 13.38
C VAL A 283 13.06 -0.20 12.66
N LEU A 284 13.14 -0.24 11.33
CA LEU A 284 13.79 0.83 10.58
C LEU A 284 13.01 2.16 10.63
N GLU A 285 11.76 2.15 11.09
CA GLU A 285 10.88 3.33 11.22
C GLU A 285 10.75 4.15 9.93
N GLY A 286 10.98 3.51 8.79
CA GLY A 286 10.78 4.10 7.50
C GLY A 286 9.31 4.03 7.10
N GLY A 287 8.59 5.13 7.17
CA GLY A 287 7.27 5.24 6.52
C GLY A 287 7.34 4.90 5.01
N CYS A 288 6.21 5.00 4.30
CA CYS A 288 6.09 4.69 2.86
C CYS A 288 7.09 5.42 1.93
N SER A 289 7.75 6.44 2.45
CA SER A 289 8.66 7.33 1.74
C SER A 289 10.13 6.94 1.87
N VAL A 290 10.47 5.93 2.67
CA VAL A 290 11.87 5.52 2.86
C VAL A 290 12.29 4.49 1.81
N PRO A 291 13.49 4.62 1.19
CA PRO A 291 13.96 3.73 0.13
C PRO A 291 14.49 2.39 0.66
N VAL A 292 13.62 1.63 1.33
CA VAL A 292 13.93 0.28 1.83
C VAL A 292 13.63 -0.76 0.76
N GLY A 293 14.62 -1.59 0.42
CA GLY A 293 14.46 -2.77 -0.43
C GLY A 293 14.75 -4.06 0.34
N VAL A 294 14.09 -5.16 -0.03
CA VAL A 294 14.30 -6.49 0.58
C VAL A 294 14.33 -7.58 -0.49
N GLU A 295 15.01 -8.69 -0.17
CA GLU A 295 14.91 -9.99 -0.82
C GLU A 295 14.81 -11.07 0.26
N THR A 296 13.82 -11.96 0.13
CA THR A 296 13.64 -13.06 1.07
C THR A 296 13.53 -14.40 0.39
N HIS A 297 14.17 -15.39 0.99
CA HIS A 297 14.06 -16.79 0.62
C HIS A 297 13.77 -17.63 1.87
N LEU A 298 12.91 -18.63 1.71
CA LEU A 298 12.57 -19.56 2.77
C LEU A 298 12.59 -20.97 2.20
N THR A 299 13.34 -21.85 2.84
CA THR A 299 13.42 -23.27 2.49
C THR A 299 13.03 -24.09 3.71
N GLU A 300 11.97 -24.89 3.60
CA GLU A 300 11.61 -25.85 4.65
C GLU A 300 12.73 -26.89 4.81
N LEU A 301 13.06 -27.23 6.05
CA LEU A 301 14.04 -28.26 6.38
C LEU A 301 13.31 -29.57 6.66
N GLU A 302 13.75 -30.65 6.02
CA GLU A 302 13.20 -32.00 6.18
C GLU A 302 14.28 -32.99 6.65
N GLY A 303 13.88 -34.01 7.42
CA GLY A 303 14.78 -35.12 7.79
C GLY A 303 16.05 -34.69 8.53
N ALA A 304 17.21 -35.21 8.08
CA ALA A 304 18.51 -34.98 8.72
C ALA A 304 18.95 -33.49 8.72
N ASP A 305 18.51 -32.71 7.72
CA ASP A 305 18.85 -31.28 7.62
C ASP A 305 18.19 -30.47 8.73
N ALA A 306 17.02 -30.91 9.21
CA ALA A 306 16.40 -30.34 10.40
C ALA A 306 17.27 -30.61 11.64
N GLU A 307 17.80 -31.81 11.80
CA GLU A 307 18.59 -32.19 12.99
C GLU A 307 19.96 -31.50 13.05
N SER A 308 20.63 -31.28 11.91
CA SER A 308 22.00 -30.74 11.85
C SER A 308 22.12 -29.22 11.85
N ALA A 309 21.02 -28.48 11.64
CA ALA A 309 21.11 -27.04 11.46
C ALA A 309 21.39 -26.29 12.79
N GLN A 310 22.67 -25.97 13.03
CA GLN A 310 23.19 -25.20 14.17
C GLN A 310 22.96 -23.68 14.09
N LEU A 311 22.32 -23.18 13.02
CA LEU A 311 22.02 -21.76 12.82
C LEU A 311 20.72 -21.39 13.56
N GLN A 312 20.73 -21.35 14.89
CA GLN A 312 19.56 -20.92 15.68
C GLN A 312 19.64 -19.43 16.01
N TYR A 313 18.59 -18.69 15.65
CA TYR A 313 18.27 -17.43 16.31
C TYR A 313 17.27 -17.74 17.41
N THR A 314 17.64 -17.50 18.67
CA THR A 314 16.81 -17.84 19.83
C THR A 314 16.39 -16.57 20.59
N PRO A 315 15.35 -15.84 20.15
CA PRO A 315 14.67 -14.86 20.99
C PRO A 315 13.89 -15.56 22.09
N GLY A 316 13.68 -14.86 23.22
CA GLY A 316 13.03 -15.37 24.42
C GLY A 316 11.84 -16.29 24.13
N THR A 317 11.79 -17.42 24.82
CA THR A 317 10.80 -18.49 24.64
C THR A 317 9.40 -17.90 24.50
N PHE A 318 8.87 -17.89 23.27
CA PHE A 318 7.47 -17.56 23.06
C PHE A 318 6.63 -18.60 23.83
N PRO A 319 5.56 -18.19 24.53
CA PRO A 319 4.72 -19.14 25.23
C PRO A 319 4.14 -20.14 24.22
N ALA A 320 4.00 -21.40 24.64
CA ALA A 320 3.37 -22.42 23.82
C ALA A 320 1.96 -21.94 23.36
N PRO A 321 1.60 -22.09 22.07
CA PRO A 321 0.29 -21.66 21.60
C PRO A 321 -0.84 -22.40 22.31
N THR A 322 -1.79 -21.66 22.88
CA THR A 322 -3.07 -22.19 23.38
C THR A 322 -4.11 -22.17 22.26
N ALA A 323 -5.26 -22.85 22.45
CA ALA A 323 -6.41 -22.79 21.52
C ALA A 323 -6.90 -21.36 21.21
N SER A 324 -6.58 -20.38 22.06
CA SER A 324 -6.89 -18.95 21.87
C SER A 324 -5.76 -18.13 21.24
N SER A 325 -4.61 -18.75 20.96
CA SER A 325 -3.45 -18.06 20.43
C SER A 325 -3.67 -17.63 18.97
N PRO A 326 -3.49 -16.34 18.63
CA PRO A 326 -3.53 -15.85 17.25
C PRO A 326 -2.57 -16.62 16.31
N LEU A 327 -1.51 -17.23 16.86
CA LEU A 327 -0.52 -18.01 16.12
C LEU A 327 -1.09 -19.28 15.48
N LEU A 328 -2.14 -19.86 16.05
CA LEU A 328 -2.77 -21.07 15.48
C LEU A 328 -3.48 -20.80 14.14
N HIS A 329 -3.79 -19.54 13.85
CA HIS A 329 -4.49 -19.15 12.64
C HIS A 329 -3.55 -18.81 11.49
N PHE A 330 -2.26 -18.58 11.78
CA PHE A 330 -1.22 -18.58 10.76
C PHE A 330 -1.01 -20.01 10.28
N SER A 331 -0.96 -20.15 8.98
CA SER A 331 -0.78 -21.43 8.33
C SER A 331 0.58 -22.05 8.71
N GLY A 332 0.69 -23.37 8.59
CA GLY A 332 1.95 -24.09 8.81
C GLY A 332 2.18 -24.61 10.23
N ILE A 333 1.43 -24.13 11.23
CA ILE A 333 1.51 -24.68 12.59
C ILE A 333 0.36 -25.67 12.87
N LEU A 334 -0.84 -25.46 12.33
CA LEU A 334 -1.89 -26.48 12.31
C LEU A 334 -1.91 -27.25 10.98
N PRO A 335 -2.17 -28.57 10.98
CA PRO A 335 -2.46 -29.30 9.74
C PRO A 335 -3.66 -28.67 9.04
N ALA A 336 -3.56 -28.47 7.72
CA ALA A 336 -4.59 -27.77 6.94
C ALA A 336 -5.93 -28.52 6.92
N ASP A 337 -5.90 -29.84 7.10
CA ASP A 337 -7.02 -30.76 7.19
C ASP A 337 -7.52 -31.00 8.63
N ALA A 338 -6.82 -30.48 9.64
CA ALA A 338 -7.23 -30.63 11.02
C ALA A 338 -8.33 -29.62 11.40
N PRO A 339 -9.34 -30.05 12.20
CA PRO A 339 -10.29 -29.12 12.79
C PRO A 339 -9.57 -28.15 13.73
N PHE A 340 -10.12 -26.94 13.87
CA PHE A 340 -9.58 -25.98 14.83
C PHE A 340 -9.82 -26.50 16.27
N PRO A 341 -8.82 -26.43 17.16
CA PRO A 341 -8.94 -26.91 18.54
C PRO A 341 -10.02 -26.14 19.32
N GLN A 342 -10.78 -26.85 20.15
CA GLN A 342 -11.75 -26.21 21.05
C GLN A 342 -11.06 -25.56 22.26
N PRO A 343 -11.69 -24.57 22.93
CA PRO A 343 -11.14 -23.97 24.14
C PRO A 343 -10.83 -25.05 25.21
N GLY A 344 -9.57 -25.10 25.64
CA GLY A 344 -9.10 -26.09 26.63
C GLY A 344 -8.49 -27.35 26.01
N GLU A 345 -8.57 -27.55 24.70
CA GLU A 345 -7.84 -28.61 24.00
C GLU A 345 -6.39 -28.18 23.71
N GLU A 346 -5.45 -29.11 23.85
CA GLU A 346 -4.08 -28.93 23.39
C GLU A 346 -4.00 -29.24 21.89
N PRO A 347 -3.70 -28.25 21.02
CA PRO A 347 -3.58 -28.49 19.60
C PRO A 347 -2.38 -29.35 19.24
N LYS A 348 -2.57 -30.28 18.30
CA LYS A 348 -1.45 -31.02 17.70
C LYS A 348 -0.75 -30.16 16.64
N LEU A 349 0.30 -29.47 17.06
CA LEU A 349 1.06 -28.57 16.20
C LEU A 349 2.05 -29.33 15.30
N LEU A 350 2.17 -28.85 14.07
CA LEU A 350 3.27 -29.19 13.17
C LEU A 350 4.56 -28.53 13.67
N GLN A 351 5.58 -29.36 13.91
CA GLN A 351 6.92 -28.88 14.19
C GLN A 351 7.61 -28.59 12.86
N ARG A 352 7.57 -27.33 12.42
CA ARG A 352 8.26 -26.88 11.20
C ARG A 352 9.56 -26.19 11.54
N ARG A 353 10.55 -26.38 10.67
CA ARG A 353 11.81 -25.65 10.69
C ARG A 353 12.11 -25.19 9.29
N ALA A 354 12.52 -23.95 9.14
CA ALA A 354 12.85 -23.39 7.84
C ALA A 354 14.09 -22.52 7.92
N LYS A 355 14.89 -22.61 6.87
CA LYS A 355 16.02 -21.73 6.62
C LYS A 355 15.49 -20.44 5.98
N LEU A 356 15.58 -19.32 6.70
CA LEU A 356 15.15 -18.00 6.27
C LEU A 356 16.37 -17.14 5.93
N ASN A 357 16.39 -16.59 4.73
CA ASN A 357 17.29 -15.51 4.33
C ASN A 357 16.51 -14.21 4.18
N LEU A 358 17.02 -13.13 4.76
CA LEU A 358 16.48 -11.77 4.59
C LEU A 358 17.62 -10.82 4.27
N LYS A 359 17.79 -10.53 2.98
CA LYS A 359 18.67 -9.49 2.47
C LYS A 359 17.89 -8.18 2.40
N ALA A 360 18.53 -7.07 2.78
CA ALA A 360 17.87 -5.77 2.80
C ALA A 360 18.82 -4.64 2.41
N SER A 361 18.24 -3.54 1.93
CA SER A 361 18.97 -2.32 1.63
C SER A 361 18.22 -1.07 2.08
N VAL A 362 18.97 -0.06 2.50
CA VAL A 362 18.50 1.31 2.69
C VAL A 362 19.32 2.20 1.78
N THR A 363 18.64 2.95 0.91
CA THR A 363 19.28 3.86 -0.06
C THR A 363 18.90 5.29 0.28
N SER A 364 19.81 6.25 0.13
CA SER A 364 19.45 7.67 0.23
C SER A 364 18.49 8.07 -0.88
N THR A 365 17.66 9.09 -0.67
CA THR A 365 16.61 9.52 -1.60
C THR A 365 17.16 9.92 -2.98
N ASP A 366 18.39 10.42 -3.03
CA ASP A 366 19.14 10.80 -4.23
C ASP A 366 19.92 9.62 -4.88
N GLY A 367 20.01 8.47 -4.21
CA GLY A 367 20.77 7.30 -4.66
C GLY A 367 22.29 7.35 -4.39
N SER A 368 22.81 8.43 -3.80
CA SER A 368 24.26 8.61 -3.60
C SER A 368 24.87 7.60 -2.61
N ARG A 369 24.13 7.23 -1.58
CA ARG A 369 24.53 6.26 -0.55
C ARG A 369 23.58 5.07 -0.49
N GLN A 370 24.13 3.91 -0.19
CA GLN A 370 23.36 2.69 0.04
C GLN A 370 24.07 1.83 1.08
N VAL A 371 23.29 1.32 2.01
CA VAL A 371 23.70 0.24 2.91
C VAL A 371 22.96 -1.01 2.47
N VAL A 372 23.70 -2.07 2.17
CA VAL A 372 23.18 -3.40 1.88
C VAL A 372 23.60 -4.32 3.02
N TYR A 373 22.63 -5.00 3.62
CA TYR A 373 22.83 -5.95 4.69
C TYR A 373 22.40 -7.34 4.22
N GLU A 374 23.35 -8.27 4.26
CA GLU A 374 23.21 -9.64 3.78
C GLU A 374 23.55 -10.57 4.93
N PRO A 375 22.65 -10.71 5.91
CA PRO A 375 22.85 -11.72 6.93
C PRO A 375 22.74 -13.08 6.23
N GLY A 376 23.61 -14.00 6.63
CA GLY A 376 23.47 -15.39 6.21
C GLY A 376 22.15 -15.98 6.66
N ASP A 377 21.95 -17.23 6.29
CA ASP A 377 20.71 -17.93 6.61
C ASP A 377 20.54 -18.16 8.12
N VAL A 378 19.31 -18.08 8.58
CA VAL A 378 18.91 -18.41 9.96
C VAL A 378 17.87 -19.53 9.94
N VAL A 379 17.83 -20.37 10.97
CA VAL A 379 16.71 -21.30 11.16
C VAL A 379 15.67 -20.68 12.06
N VAL A 380 14.44 -20.65 11.58
CA VAL A 380 13.25 -20.25 12.32
C VAL A 380 12.25 -21.40 12.37
N THR A 381 11.45 -21.44 13.43
CA THR A 381 10.48 -22.51 13.71
C THR A 381 9.03 -22.03 13.70
N ASN A 382 8.83 -20.71 13.74
CA ASN A 382 7.50 -20.10 13.76
C ASN A 382 7.53 -18.67 13.20
N TYR A 383 6.34 -18.11 13.00
CA TYR A 383 6.15 -16.76 12.50
C TYR A 383 6.78 -15.69 13.40
N GLN A 384 6.75 -15.84 14.73
CA GLN A 384 7.29 -14.83 15.66
C GLN A 384 8.81 -14.76 15.59
N GLU A 385 9.48 -15.90 15.47
CA GLU A 385 10.94 -15.95 15.23
C GLU A 385 11.31 -15.30 13.90
N ALA A 386 10.52 -15.51 12.84
CA ALA A 386 10.73 -14.85 11.56
C ALA A 386 10.60 -13.32 11.67
N VAL A 387 9.57 -12.83 12.37
CA VAL A 387 9.40 -11.38 12.66
C VAL A 387 10.58 -10.84 13.46
N ALA A 388 10.93 -11.50 14.57
CA ALA A 388 12.02 -11.08 15.44
C ALA A 388 13.37 -11.07 14.70
N TRP A 389 13.59 -12.01 13.77
CA TRP A 389 14.77 -12.00 12.91
C TRP A 389 14.83 -10.76 12.02
N GLY A 390 13.69 -10.38 11.43
CA GLY A 390 13.58 -9.12 10.69
C GLY A 390 13.91 -7.89 11.54
N GLU A 391 13.39 -7.85 12.77
CA GLU A 391 13.65 -6.78 13.74
C GLU A 391 15.14 -6.72 14.16
N GLU A 392 15.81 -7.88 14.31
CA GLU A 392 17.26 -7.95 14.53
C GLU A 392 18.04 -7.44 13.33
N CYS A 393 17.70 -7.87 12.11
CA CYS A 393 18.34 -7.39 10.89
C CYS A 393 18.27 -5.86 10.79
N ALA A 394 17.13 -5.26 11.11
CA ALA A 394 16.98 -3.81 11.15
C ALA A 394 17.88 -3.14 12.19
N ARG A 395 17.99 -3.69 13.41
CA ARG A 395 18.90 -3.17 14.45
C ARG A 395 20.36 -3.21 13.98
N GLN A 396 20.79 -4.31 13.37
CA GLN A 396 22.14 -4.43 12.81
C GLN A 396 22.36 -3.47 11.64
N MET A 397 21.38 -3.31 10.75
CA MET A 397 21.42 -2.35 9.64
C MET A 397 21.68 -0.92 10.14
N ARG A 398 20.99 -0.50 11.22
CA ARG A 398 21.21 0.84 11.80
C ARG A 398 22.65 1.02 12.26
N VAL A 399 23.25 0.00 12.87
CA VAL A 399 24.64 0.01 13.36
C VAL A 399 25.66 0.09 12.20
N VAL A 400 25.41 -0.60 11.09
CA VAL A 400 26.31 -0.60 9.92
C VAL A 400 26.13 0.60 8.98
N GLY A 401 25.39 1.63 9.42
CA GLY A 401 25.30 2.93 8.73
C GLY A 401 23.95 3.25 8.10
N ALA A 402 22.97 2.33 8.13
CA ALA A 402 21.64 2.66 7.62
C ALA A 402 20.94 3.74 8.48
N GLY A 403 21.31 3.84 9.76
CA GLY A 403 20.76 4.83 10.69
C GLY A 403 20.97 6.26 10.21
N GLU A 404 22.18 6.59 9.72
CA GLU A 404 22.52 7.93 9.22
C GLU A 404 21.62 8.32 8.03
N ILE A 405 21.45 7.42 7.07
CA ILE A 405 20.58 7.66 5.90
C ILE A 405 19.13 7.88 6.34
N LEU A 406 18.64 7.08 7.29
CA LEU A 406 17.26 7.17 7.77
C LEU A 406 17.01 8.48 8.54
N ASP A 407 17.93 8.85 9.42
CA ASP A 407 17.82 10.04 10.24
C ASP A 407 17.84 11.32 9.39
N GLU A 408 18.66 11.34 8.32
CA GLU A 408 18.66 12.42 7.34
C GLU A 408 17.34 12.52 6.55
N ILE A 409 16.81 11.39 6.07
CA ILE A 409 15.53 11.37 5.34
C ILE A 409 14.38 11.87 6.23
N GLU A 410 14.38 11.48 7.50
CA GLU A 410 13.38 11.93 8.46
C GLU A 410 13.53 13.43 8.78
N ALA A 411 14.77 13.94 8.89
CA ALA A 411 15.03 15.37 9.04
C ALA A 411 14.54 16.18 7.83
N GLU A 412 14.86 15.75 6.60
CA GLU A 412 14.37 16.37 5.36
C GLU A 412 12.84 16.33 5.26
N ARG A 413 12.21 15.28 5.78
CA ARG A 413 10.77 15.15 5.81
C ARG A 413 10.17 16.17 6.78
N ARG A 414 10.65 16.23 8.02
CA ARG A 414 10.17 17.19 9.03
C ARG A 414 10.29 18.63 8.53
N ALA A 415 11.42 18.99 7.93
CA ALA A 415 11.62 20.32 7.34
C ALA A 415 10.59 20.64 6.24
N ARG A 416 10.27 19.67 5.36
CA ARG A 416 9.23 19.84 4.33
C ARG A 416 7.82 19.95 4.91
N GLU A 417 7.52 19.18 5.96
CA GLU A 417 6.23 19.24 6.65
C GLU A 417 6.03 20.59 7.35
N GLU A 418 7.07 21.13 7.97
CA GLU A 418 7.09 22.48 8.55
C GLU A 418 6.86 23.57 7.48
N GLU A 419 7.58 23.51 6.35
CA GLU A 419 7.39 24.46 5.23
C GLU A 419 5.97 24.41 4.67
N MET A 420 5.37 23.22 4.55
CA MET A 420 4.01 23.05 4.06
C MET A 420 2.98 23.63 5.04
N LEU A 421 3.19 23.42 6.35
CA LEU A 421 2.35 24.01 7.40
C LEU A 421 2.44 25.53 7.40
N GLU A 422 3.61 26.10 7.21
CA GLU A 422 3.79 27.56 7.07
C GLU A 422 3.05 28.11 5.85
N LYS A 423 3.18 27.46 4.68
CA LYS A 423 2.43 27.84 3.47
C LYS A 423 0.92 27.77 3.70
N SER A 424 0.43 26.70 4.31
CA SER A 424 -1.00 26.54 4.60
C SER A 424 -1.50 27.60 5.57
N ARG A 425 -0.72 27.94 6.61
CA ARG A 425 -1.04 29.05 7.53
C ARG A 425 -1.07 30.40 6.81
N ALA A 426 -0.12 30.65 5.92
CA ALA A 426 -0.08 31.88 5.12
C ALA A 426 -1.29 32.00 4.18
N GLU A 427 -1.68 30.90 3.52
CA GLU A 427 -2.87 30.85 2.66
C GLU A 427 -4.17 31.07 3.44
N LEU A 428 -4.30 30.48 4.63
CA LEU A 428 -5.43 30.70 5.53
C LEU A 428 -5.50 32.15 6.01
N ALA A 429 -4.36 32.74 6.39
CA ALA A 429 -4.29 34.14 6.79
C ALA A 429 -4.64 35.09 5.63
N ALA A 430 -4.16 34.80 4.41
CA ALA A 430 -4.50 35.56 3.21
C ALA A 430 -6.00 35.47 2.88
N ARG A 431 -6.62 34.28 3.02
CA ARG A 431 -8.07 34.11 2.85
C ARG A 431 -8.88 34.88 3.88
N ALA A 432 -8.48 34.84 5.15
CA ALA A 432 -9.14 35.60 6.20
C ALA A 432 -9.06 37.11 5.96
N ALA A 433 -7.92 37.61 5.47
CA ALA A 433 -7.74 39.02 5.14
C ALA A 433 -8.64 39.49 3.98
N ILE A 434 -8.91 38.62 2.99
CA ILE A 434 -9.83 38.92 1.88
C ILE A 434 -11.28 39.00 2.37
N ASP A 435 -11.69 38.09 3.26
CA ASP A 435 -13.04 38.07 3.85
C ASP A 435 -13.30 39.32 4.72
N ASP A 436 -12.29 39.79 5.45
CA ASP A 436 -12.33 41.05 6.20
C ASP A 436 -12.43 42.30 5.29
N THR A 437 -11.98 42.22 4.03
CA THR A 437 -12.07 43.34 3.08
C THR A 437 -13.46 43.41 2.41
N GLU A 438 -14.10 42.28 2.13
CA GLU A 438 -15.48 42.23 1.61
C GLU A 438 -16.52 42.60 2.69
N GLY A 439 -16.23 42.36 3.97
CA GLY A 439 -17.06 42.81 5.09
C GLY A 439 -17.08 44.33 5.32
N GLN A 440 -16.09 45.08 4.78
CA GLN A 440 -16.00 46.54 4.95
C GLN A 440 -16.68 47.35 3.83
N GLU A 441 -17.03 46.76 2.69
CA GLU A 441 -17.74 47.48 1.61
C GLU A 441 -19.26 47.67 1.85
N CYS A 442 -19.82 47.09 2.93
CA CYS A 442 -21.25 47.21 3.26
C CYS A 442 -21.57 48.30 4.31
N THR A 443 -20.84 49.43 4.32
CA THR A 443 -21.21 50.62 5.11
C THR A 443 -21.14 51.90 4.27
N ARG A 444 -22.07 52.05 3.32
CA ARG A 444 -22.41 53.40 2.79
C ARG A 444 -23.55 54.00 3.61
N PRO A 445 -23.45 55.26 4.07
CA PRO A 445 -24.50 55.90 4.86
C PRO A 445 -25.75 56.17 4.00
N GLY A 446 -26.91 55.86 4.57
CA GLY A 446 -28.20 55.92 3.91
C GLY A 446 -28.64 57.34 3.51
N LYS A 447 -29.36 57.41 2.39
CA LYS A 447 -30.35 58.46 2.14
C LYS A 447 -31.66 58.06 2.80
N GLU A 448 -32.22 58.98 3.57
CA GLU A 448 -33.49 58.83 4.27
C GLU A 448 -34.70 58.81 3.32
N ASN A 449 -35.71 58.07 3.78
CA ASN A 449 -37.15 58.17 3.53
C ASN A 449 -37.69 57.95 2.12
N GLU A 450 -38.31 56.77 1.93
CA GLU A 450 -39.71 56.72 1.46
C GLU A 450 -40.43 55.51 2.09
N THR A 451 -41.58 55.79 2.71
CA THR A 451 -42.45 54.88 3.43
C THR A 451 -43.24 53.95 2.51
N VAL A 452 -43.24 52.64 2.77
CA VAL A 452 -44.23 51.69 2.24
C VAL A 452 -44.68 50.73 3.37
N PRO A 453 -45.99 50.55 3.59
CA PRO A 453 -46.55 49.79 4.72
C PRO A 453 -46.44 48.26 4.54
N PRO A 454 -46.56 47.47 5.64
CA PRO A 454 -46.32 46.03 5.62
C PRO A 454 -47.44 45.26 4.89
N PRO A 455 -47.12 44.22 4.09
CA PRO A 455 -48.14 43.33 3.53
C PRO A 455 -48.61 42.29 4.57
N GLU A 456 -49.91 42.04 4.50
CA GLU A 456 -50.74 41.26 5.41
C GLU A 456 -50.41 39.75 5.42
N CYS A 457 -50.62 39.14 6.58
CA CYS A 457 -50.50 37.71 6.84
C CYS A 457 -51.76 36.98 6.33
N PRO A 458 -51.66 35.88 5.56
CA PRO A 458 -52.84 35.19 5.05
C PRO A 458 -53.50 34.33 6.15
N HIS A 459 -54.76 34.64 6.43
CA HIS A 459 -55.67 33.84 7.24
C HIS A 459 -55.99 32.51 6.56
N ASP A 460 -55.68 31.43 7.27
CA ASP A 460 -56.22 30.08 7.08
C ASP A 460 -57.61 30.01 7.74
N ALA A 461 -58.57 29.42 7.04
CA ALA A 461 -59.92 29.18 7.54
C ALA A 461 -60.41 27.79 7.10
N GLY A 462 -60.33 26.84 8.03
CA GLY A 462 -60.92 25.51 7.93
C GLY A 462 -61.05 24.87 9.32
N GLN A 463 -62.24 24.97 9.90
CA GLN A 463 -62.61 24.59 11.26
C GLN A 463 -62.53 23.08 11.56
N GLY A 464 -62.27 22.71 12.83
CA GLY A 464 -62.53 21.35 13.33
C GLY A 464 -62.05 21.04 14.75
N GLN A 465 -62.81 21.46 15.77
CA GLN A 465 -63.05 20.83 17.09
C GLN A 465 -61.89 20.12 17.85
N ARG A 466 -61.40 20.71 18.96
CA ARG A 466 -61.71 20.32 20.37
C ARG A 466 -61.46 18.84 20.74
N LEU A 467 -60.41 18.55 21.51
CA LEU A 467 -60.44 18.25 22.97
C LEU A 467 -59.09 17.69 23.46
N ALA A 468 -58.83 17.94 24.73
CA ALA A 468 -57.62 17.63 25.48
C ALA A 468 -57.43 16.14 25.79
N ALA A 469 -56.17 15.68 25.77
CA ALA A 469 -55.49 14.86 26.78
C ALA A 469 -54.03 14.65 26.37
#